data_AF-A0A3B4C117-F1
#
_entry.id   AF-A0A3B4C117-F1
#
_cell.length_a   1.000
_cell.length_b   1.000
_cell.length_c   1.000
_cell.angle_alpha   90.00
_cell.angle_beta   90.00
_cell.angle_gamma   90.00
#
_symmetry.space_group_name_H-M   'P 1'
#
loop_
_entity.id
_entity.type
_entity.pdbx_description
1 polymer ?
#
loop_
_entity_poly.entity_id
_entity_poly.type
_entity_poly.pdbx_seq_one_letter_code
_entity_poly.pdbx_strand_id
1 'polypeptide(L)'
;MEAVTRSEVADARAEAGHRCVSWVSGVTMMPCFGVLLLLVLLSQVRGLFQTYEEVSVPEEWVLLHVVQGHIGAGNYSYLRLNHDGRIILHMRSLKGDADLYVSDKTLRPDFDTYKLQSATCGYDMVVVPRDFVRPVGIGIYGHPSHMESEFEMKVYYDQTALTDDPFSKDSYFSEESHGQPKHPQQDPEEETEEEESILWTILIGILKIILEILF
;
A
#
# COMPACT_ATOMS: atom_id res chain seq x y z
N MET A 1 9.40 68.31 -70.20
CA MET A 1 10.58 67.51 -70.62
C MET A 1 10.68 66.37 -69.63
N GLU A 2 9.78 65.38 -69.70
CA GLU A 2 9.82 64.21 -70.63
C GLU A 2 11.16 63.46 -70.49
N ALA A 3 11.23 62.15 -70.28
CA ALA A 3 10.38 61.03 -70.70
C ALA A 3 10.61 59.84 -69.72
N VAL A 4 9.72 58.88 -69.37
CA VAL A 4 8.77 58.00 -70.10
C VAL A 4 9.50 57.25 -71.22
N THR A 5 9.76 55.94 -71.19
CA THR A 5 8.86 54.79 -71.48
C THR A 5 9.75 53.53 -71.42
N ARG A 6 9.42 52.44 -70.69
CA ARG A 6 8.65 51.26 -71.14
C ARG A 6 8.97 50.76 -72.57
N SER A 7 9.44 49.52 -72.70
CA SER A 7 9.25 48.70 -73.90
C SER A 7 9.03 47.24 -73.52
N GLU A 8 7.81 46.77 -73.77
CA GLU A 8 7.42 45.38 -73.97
C GLU A 8 8.24 44.72 -75.08
N VAL A 9 8.61 43.45 -74.92
CA VAL A 9 8.51 42.45 -75.99
C VAL A 9 8.17 41.10 -75.36
N ALA A 10 7.02 40.56 -75.76
CA ALA A 10 6.62 39.17 -75.58
C ALA A 10 7.26 38.32 -76.68
N ASP A 11 7.65 37.08 -76.38
CA ASP A 11 7.48 36.00 -77.35
C ASP A 11 7.41 34.61 -76.69
N ALA A 12 6.74 33.72 -77.39
CA ALA A 12 6.02 32.56 -76.93
C ALA A 12 6.84 31.26 -76.92
N ARG A 13 6.57 30.45 -75.90
CA ARG A 13 6.13 29.03 -75.97
C ARG A 13 6.81 28.11 -77.02
N ALA A 14 7.57 27.13 -76.55
CA ALA A 14 7.37 25.71 -76.89
C ALA A 14 8.25 24.77 -76.04
N GLU A 15 7.71 23.56 -75.86
CA GLU A 15 8.06 22.48 -74.95
C GLU A 15 9.39 21.77 -75.23
N ALA A 16 10.03 21.23 -74.18
CA ALA A 16 10.53 19.85 -74.15
C ALA A 16 11.06 19.52 -72.74
N GLY A 17 10.64 18.38 -72.20
CA GLY A 17 10.86 17.98 -70.82
C GLY A 17 12.31 17.68 -70.44
N HIS A 18 12.53 17.39 -69.16
CA HIS A 18 13.37 16.32 -68.63
C HIS A 18 13.17 16.22 -67.12
N ARG A 19 13.27 14.99 -66.62
CA ARG A 19 13.01 14.51 -65.27
C ARG A 19 13.79 15.30 -64.21
N CYS A 20 13.14 15.59 -63.09
CA CYS A 20 13.81 15.62 -61.80
C CYS A 20 12.86 15.11 -60.73
N VAL A 21 13.13 13.91 -60.22
CA VAL A 21 12.46 13.32 -59.08
C VAL A 21 12.99 14.03 -57.84
N SER A 22 12.18 14.88 -57.24
CA SER A 22 12.46 15.46 -55.92
C SER A 22 12.02 14.47 -54.84
N TRP A 23 12.98 13.78 -54.24
CA TRP A 23 12.79 13.24 -52.90
C TRP A 23 12.87 14.39 -51.90
N VAL A 24 11.77 14.65 -51.18
CA VAL A 24 11.84 15.23 -49.84
C VAL A 24 10.83 14.51 -48.97
N SER A 25 11.40 13.78 -48.02
CA SER A 25 10.74 13.04 -46.96
C SER A 25 9.76 13.95 -46.21
N GLY A 26 8.49 13.59 -46.22
CA GLY A 26 7.49 14.08 -45.28
C GLY A 26 7.11 12.96 -44.32
N VAL A 27 8.02 12.57 -43.43
CA VAL A 27 7.61 11.86 -42.21
C VAL A 27 6.96 12.94 -41.34
N THR A 28 5.63 12.95 -41.27
CA THR A 28 4.89 13.87 -40.41
C THR A 28 5.25 13.55 -38.96
N MET A 29 6.12 14.41 -38.44
CA MET A 29 6.54 14.53 -37.06
C MET A 29 5.32 14.82 -36.17
N MET A 30 5.14 13.98 -35.14
CA MET A 30 4.37 14.16 -33.88
C MET A 30 3.24 13.15 -33.61
N PRO A 31 3.60 11.95 -33.09
CA PRO A 31 2.78 11.26 -32.10
C PRO A 31 3.41 11.32 -30.70
N CYS A 32 4.54 12.00 -30.50
CA CYS A 32 5.30 11.91 -29.25
C CYS A 32 4.65 12.69 -28.08
N PHE A 33 3.93 13.78 -28.34
CA PHE A 33 3.36 14.60 -27.26
C PHE A 33 2.15 13.93 -26.57
N GLY A 34 1.29 13.24 -27.34
CA GLY A 34 0.16 12.50 -26.78
C GLY A 34 0.62 11.29 -25.95
N VAL A 35 1.64 10.57 -26.46
CA VAL A 35 2.26 9.45 -25.73
C VAL A 35 2.99 9.95 -24.48
N LEU A 36 3.73 11.06 -24.57
CA LEU A 36 4.43 11.64 -23.41
C LEU A 36 3.43 12.14 -22.35
N LEU A 37 2.33 12.79 -22.75
CA LEU A 37 1.29 13.23 -21.84
C LEU A 37 0.59 12.03 -21.16
N LEU A 38 0.29 10.97 -21.92
CA LEU A 38 -0.28 9.74 -21.38
C LEU A 38 0.68 9.05 -20.39
N LEU A 39 1.97 8.98 -20.72
CA LEU A 39 2.99 8.42 -19.83
C LEU A 39 3.17 9.27 -18.56
N VAL A 40 3.11 10.59 -18.68
CA VAL A 40 3.12 11.50 -17.52
C VAL A 40 1.87 11.28 -16.67
N LEU A 41 0.68 11.22 -17.27
CA LEU A 41 -0.57 10.96 -16.54
C LEU A 41 -0.56 9.58 -15.86
N LEU A 42 -0.09 8.53 -16.53
CA LEU A 42 0.06 7.19 -15.93
C LEU A 42 1.12 7.18 -14.82
N SER A 43 2.18 8.00 -14.94
CA SER A 43 3.16 8.20 -13.87
C SER A 43 2.58 8.94 -12.67
N GLN A 44 1.68 9.92 -12.89
CA GLN A 44 0.98 10.61 -11.80
C GLN A 44 -0.05 9.69 -11.12
N VAL A 45 -0.68 8.78 -11.87
CA VAL A 45 -1.57 7.75 -11.31
C VAL A 45 -0.80 6.76 -10.44
N ARG A 46 0.45 6.40 -10.81
CA ARG A 46 1.35 5.64 -9.94
C ARG A 46 1.66 6.39 -8.63
N GLY A 47 1.90 7.70 -8.69
CA GLY A 47 2.11 8.53 -7.51
C GLY A 47 0.86 8.64 -6.60
N LEU A 48 -0.34 8.62 -7.18
CA LEU A 48 -1.59 8.62 -6.42
C LEU A 48 -1.85 7.27 -5.72
N PHE A 49 -1.40 6.16 -6.33
CA PHE A 49 -1.51 4.82 -5.75
C PHE A 49 -0.48 4.54 -4.63
N GLN A 50 0.56 5.37 -4.51
CA GLN A 50 1.66 5.16 -3.54
C GLN A 50 1.32 5.52 -2.08
N THR A 51 0.07 5.87 -1.77
CA THR A 51 -0.35 6.25 -0.39
C THR A 51 -1.29 5.25 0.28
N TYR A 52 -1.52 4.08 -0.30
CA TYR A 52 -2.13 2.97 0.43
C TYR A 52 -1.02 2.02 0.84
N GLU A 53 -0.22 2.45 1.83
CA GLU A 53 0.63 1.51 2.56
C GLU A 53 -0.32 0.70 3.45
N GLU A 54 -0.82 -0.40 2.88
CA GLU A 54 -1.55 -1.40 3.64
C GLU A 54 -0.54 -2.10 4.54
N VAL A 55 -0.54 -1.78 5.83
CA VAL A 55 0.18 -2.56 6.83
C VAL A 55 -0.29 -4.01 6.67
N SER A 56 0.63 -4.90 6.28
CA SER A 56 0.33 -6.32 6.11
C SER A 56 -0.12 -6.90 7.44
N VAL A 57 -1.42 -7.16 7.56
CA VAL A 57 -2.01 -7.76 8.76
C VAL A 57 -1.66 -9.26 8.74
N PRO A 58 -1.06 -9.81 9.80
CA PRO A 58 -0.78 -11.24 9.91
C PRO A 58 -2.06 -12.08 9.74
N GLU A 59 -1.95 -13.26 9.11
CA GLU A 59 -3.10 -14.15 8.85
C GLU A 59 -3.72 -14.67 10.15
N GLU A 60 -2.93 -14.73 11.22
CA GLU A 60 -3.36 -15.20 12.54
C GLU A 60 -4.26 -14.19 13.26
N TRP A 61 -4.33 -12.93 12.80
CA TRP A 61 -5.13 -11.88 13.41
C TRP A 61 -6.56 -11.87 12.88
N VAL A 62 -7.52 -12.14 13.76
CA VAL A 62 -8.94 -12.08 13.40
C VAL A 62 -9.48 -10.69 13.68
N LEU A 63 -9.98 -10.00 12.65
CA LEU A 63 -10.67 -8.73 12.82
C LEU A 63 -11.96 -8.93 13.62
N LEU A 64 -12.04 -8.32 14.80
CA LEU A 64 -13.23 -8.34 15.65
C LEU A 64 -14.14 -7.17 15.36
N HIS A 65 -13.58 -5.95 15.34
CA HIS A 65 -14.35 -4.71 15.24
C HIS A 65 -13.61 -3.65 14.43
N VAL A 66 -14.38 -2.78 13.79
CA VAL A 66 -13.90 -1.52 13.21
C VAL A 66 -14.65 -0.38 13.87
N VAL A 67 -13.92 0.59 14.40
CA VAL A 67 -14.47 1.77 15.07
C VAL A 67 -13.95 3.00 14.36
N GLN A 68 -14.86 3.91 13.98
CA GLN A 68 -14.50 5.19 13.39
C GLN A 68 -15.02 6.33 14.27
N GLY A 69 -14.31 7.46 14.29
CA GLY A 69 -14.68 8.58 15.14
C GLY A 69 -13.98 9.88 14.78
N HIS A 70 -14.46 10.95 15.40
CA HIS A 70 -13.94 12.32 15.26
C HIS A 70 -13.72 12.88 16.67
N ILE A 71 -12.60 13.57 16.90
CA ILE A 71 -12.21 14.10 18.20
C ILE A 71 -11.68 15.52 18.01
N GLY A 72 -12.15 16.47 18.82
CA GLY A 72 -11.64 17.84 18.82
C GLY A 72 -10.27 17.97 19.48
N ALA A 73 -9.54 19.02 19.12
CA ALA A 73 -8.26 19.39 19.72
C ALA A 73 -8.28 19.35 21.25
N GLY A 74 -7.33 18.63 21.84
CA GLY A 74 -7.16 18.55 23.29
C GLY A 74 -8.24 17.75 24.03
N ASN A 75 -9.11 17.03 23.31
CA ASN A 75 -10.21 16.27 23.89
C ASN A 75 -9.99 14.75 23.73
N TYR A 76 -10.81 13.98 24.45
CA TYR A 76 -10.76 12.53 24.47
C TYR A 76 -12.07 11.89 24.03
N SER A 77 -11.96 10.78 23.30
CA SER A 77 -13.00 9.75 23.21
C SER A 77 -12.58 8.51 23.99
N TYR A 78 -13.53 7.89 24.70
CA TYR A 78 -13.27 6.73 25.54
C TYR A 78 -14.04 5.50 25.09
N LEU A 79 -13.33 4.39 24.93
CA LEU A 79 -13.88 3.09 24.56
C LEU A 79 -13.55 2.05 25.64
N ARG A 80 -14.31 0.95 25.66
CA ARG A 80 -14.13 -0.16 26.60
C ARG A 80 -13.89 -1.44 25.82
N LEU A 81 -12.81 -2.14 26.15
CA LEU A 81 -12.49 -3.44 25.58
C LEU A 81 -12.81 -4.54 26.58
N ASN A 82 -13.85 -5.33 26.28
CA ASN A 82 -14.31 -6.45 27.11
C ASN A 82 -13.77 -7.81 26.64
N HIS A 83 -13.28 -7.90 25.40
CA HIS A 83 -12.82 -9.18 24.83
C HIS A 83 -11.62 -9.74 25.58
N ASP A 84 -11.69 -11.01 25.96
CA ASP A 84 -10.58 -11.73 26.59
C ASP A 84 -9.46 -12.04 25.58
N GLY A 85 -8.29 -12.39 26.08
CA GLY A 85 -7.14 -12.76 25.26
C GLY A 85 -6.25 -11.59 24.85
N ARG A 86 -5.30 -11.86 23.95
CA ARG A 86 -4.36 -10.86 23.41
C ARG A 86 -5.05 -10.14 22.25
N ILE A 87 -5.22 -8.82 22.40
CA ILE A 87 -5.97 -7.99 21.46
C ILE A 87 -5.03 -6.95 20.85
N ILE A 88 -5.08 -6.75 19.54
CA ILE A 88 -4.34 -5.69 18.85
C ILE A 88 -5.29 -4.56 18.51
N LEU A 89 -4.94 -3.36 18.96
CA LEU A 89 -5.56 -2.12 18.53
C LEU A 89 -4.70 -1.54 17.42
N HIS A 90 -5.25 -1.41 16.23
CA HIS A 90 -4.58 -0.85 15.06
C HIS A 90 -5.38 0.36 14.58
N MET A 91 -4.87 1.55 14.89
CA MET A 91 -5.52 2.82 14.60
C MET A 91 -4.78 3.57 13.50
N ARG A 92 -5.55 4.22 12.63
CA ARG A 92 -5.06 5.15 11.62
C ARG A 92 -5.77 6.48 11.77
N SER A 93 -5.00 7.56 11.86
CA SER A 93 -5.53 8.92 11.69
C SER A 93 -5.87 9.16 10.22
N LEU A 94 -7.15 9.37 9.92
CA LEU A 94 -7.66 9.71 8.59
C LEU A 94 -7.44 11.20 8.27
N LYS A 95 -7.50 12.03 9.31
CA LYS A 95 -7.27 13.49 9.28
C LYS A 95 -6.78 13.91 10.66
N GLY A 96 -5.94 14.94 10.70
CA GLY A 96 -5.37 15.40 11.96
C GLY A 96 -4.40 14.38 12.53
N ASP A 97 -4.34 14.31 13.87
CA ASP A 97 -3.46 13.43 14.60
C ASP A 97 -4.18 12.96 15.87
N ALA A 98 -4.50 11.68 15.93
CA ALA A 98 -5.19 11.05 17.04
C ALA A 98 -4.22 10.08 17.72
N ASP A 99 -4.04 10.21 19.03
CA ASP A 99 -3.13 9.37 19.82
C ASP A 99 -3.90 8.34 20.66
N LEU A 100 -3.30 7.17 20.89
CA LEU A 100 -3.93 6.04 21.58
C LEU A 100 -3.31 5.80 22.97
N TYR A 101 -4.16 5.70 23.99
CA TYR A 101 -3.80 5.41 25.37
C TYR A 101 -4.65 4.26 25.93
N VAL A 102 -4.04 3.33 26.67
CA VAL A 102 -4.70 2.12 27.15
C VAL A 102 -4.35 1.85 28.62
N SER A 103 -5.34 1.43 29.41
CA SER A 103 -5.15 1.08 30.82
C SER A 103 -6.13 -0.01 31.28
N ASP A 104 -5.63 -0.94 32.10
CA ASP A 104 -6.41 -1.92 32.86
C ASP A 104 -6.79 -1.42 34.27
N LYS A 105 -6.33 -0.22 34.67
CA LYS A 105 -6.59 0.37 35.99
C LYS A 105 -7.71 1.42 35.98
N THR A 106 -7.96 2.02 34.82
CA THR A 106 -8.98 3.07 34.64
C THR A 106 -9.65 2.92 33.29
N LEU A 107 -10.94 3.24 33.22
CA LEU A 107 -11.71 3.30 31.98
C LEU A 107 -11.55 4.61 31.21
N ARG A 108 -10.78 5.54 31.78
CA ARG A 108 -10.46 6.84 31.19
C ARG A 108 -8.96 7.11 31.28
N PRO A 109 -8.12 6.38 30.54
CA PRO A 109 -6.70 6.70 30.46
C PRO A 109 -6.50 8.03 29.73
N ASP A 110 -5.50 8.79 30.14
CA ASP A 110 -5.11 10.06 29.53
C ASP A 110 -3.59 10.08 29.30
N PHE A 111 -3.04 11.23 28.89
CA PHE A 111 -1.61 11.34 28.57
C PHE A 111 -0.69 11.23 29.80
N ASP A 112 -1.22 11.36 31.03
CA ASP A 112 -0.46 11.19 32.28
C ASP A 112 -0.70 9.81 32.90
N THR A 113 -1.87 9.23 32.67
CA THR A 113 -2.37 8.01 33.35
C THR A 113 -2.72 6.92 32.34
N TYR A 114 -1.71 6.16 31.92
CA TYR A 114 -1.86 5.01 31.04
C TYR A 114 -0.90 3.87 31.41
N LYS A 115 -1.11 2.70 30.81
CA LYS A 115 -0.20 1.55 30.91
C LYS A 115 0.47 1.22 29.58
N LEU A 116 -0.24 1.40 28.46
CA LEU A 116 0.28 1.29 27.10
C LEU A 116 -0.14 2.52 26.30
N GLN A 117 0.66 2.93 25.32
CA GLN A 117 0.33 4.03 24.41
C GLN A 117 0.93 3.82 23.02
N SER A 118 0.39 4.51 22.03
CA SER A 118 1.03 4.82 20.76
C SER A 118 0.56 6.21 20.34
N ALA A 119 1.51 7.11 20.08
CA ALA A 119 1.26 8.52 19.77
C ALA A 119 2.18 8.93 18.61
N THR A 120 1.85 8.45 17.42
CA THR A 120 2.65 8.63 16.21
C THR A 120 1.81 9.29 15.13
N CYS A 121 2.45 10.14 14.31
CA CYS A 121 1.77 10.77 13.18
C CYS A 121 1.63 9.75 12.03
N GLY A 122 0.70 8.80 12.15
CA GLY A 122 0.49 7.73 11.18
C GLY A 122 -0.39 6.59 11.69
N TYR A 123 0.16 5.37 11.68
CA TYR A 123 -0.47 4.18 12.21
C TYR A 123 -0.03 3.96 13.66
N ASP A 124 -1.01 3.89 14.55
CA ASP A 124 -0.78 3.58 15.96
C ASP A 124 -1.19 2.14 16.25
N MET A 125 -0.26 1.38 16.83
CA MET A 125 -0.50 -0.02 17.18
C MET A 125 -0.20 -0.27 18.65
N VAL A 126 -1.16 -0.86 19.36
CA VAL A 126 -0.99 -1.28 20.76
C VAL A 126 -1.46 -2.72 20.90
N VAL A 127 -0.58 -3.59 21.44
CA VAL A 127 -0.91 -4.96 21.79
C VAL A 127 -1.33 -5.01 23.25
N VAL A 128 -2.62 -5.25 23.49
CA VAL A 128 -3.19 -5.41 24.83
C VAL A 128 -3.05 -6.88 25.25
N PRO A 129 -2.24 -7.19 26.27
CA PRO A 129 -1.95 -8.57 26.63
C PRO A 129 -3.14 -9.21 27.36
N ARG A 130 -3.13 -10.54 27.41
CA ARG A 130 -4.21 -11.37 27.96
C ARG A 130 -4.44 -11.17 29.46
N ASP A 131 -3.40 -10.80 30.20
CA ASP A 131 -3.40 -10.64 31.67
C ASP A 131 -3.98 -9.30 32.13
N PHE A 132 -4.30 -8.38 31.21
CA PHE A 132 -4.97 -7.12 31.58
C PHE A 132 -6.36 -7.39 32.13
N VAL A 133 -6.67 -6.75 33.27
CA VAL A 133 -7.99 -6.82 33.88
C VAL A 133 -9.01 -6.15 32.96
N ARG A 134 -10.02 -6.91 32.55
CA ARG A 134 -11.13 -6.43 31.71
C ARG A 134 -12.25 -5.86 32.59
N PRO A 135 -12.99 -4.82 32.13
CA PRO A 135 -12.80 -4.08 30.90
C PRO A 135 -11.54 -3.22 30.90
N VAL A 136 -10.81 -3.24 29.79
CA VAL A 136 -9.69 -2.33 29.56
C VAL A 136 -10.22 -0.99 29.02
N GLY A 137 -9.78 0.11 29.61
CA GLY A 137 -10.04 1.46 29.14
C GLY A 137 -9.14 1.83 27.98
N ILE A 138 -9.74 2.43 26.95
CA ILE A 138 -9.04 2.99 25.79
C ILE A 138 -9.41 4.46 25.70
N GLY A 139 -8.41 5.33 25.68
CA GLY A 139 -8.53 6.77 25.47
C GLY A 139 -7.91 7.13 24.13
N ILE A 140 -8.66 7.84 23.31
CA ILE A 140 -8.21 8.35 22.02
C ILE A 140 -8.18 9.87 22.14
N TYR A 141 -7.01 10.47 21.97
CA TYR A 141 -6.75 11.88 22.19
C TYR A 141 -6.61 12.61 20.87
N GLY A 142 -7.26 13.77 20.71
CA GLY A 142 -7.02 14.64 19.56
C GLY A 142 -5.85 15.59 19.83
N HIS A 143 -4.75 15.47 19.08
CA HIS A 143 -3.58 16.32 19.29
C HIS A 143 -3.91 17.82 19.08
N PRO A 144 -3.51 18.74 19.97
CA PRO A 144 -3.90 20.15 19.91
C PRO A 144 -3.49 20.92 18.64
N SER A 145 -2.48 20.44 17.91
CA SER A 145 -2.06 21.03 16.63
C SER A 145 -3.10 20.92 15.52
N HIS A 146 -4.10 20.04 15.68
CA HIS A 146 -5.17 19.82 14.73
C HIS A 146 -6.50 20.16 15.40
N MET A 147 -7.29 21.05 14.79
CA MET A 147 -8.59 21.46 15.36
C MET A 147 -9.54 20.28 15.57
N GLU A 148 -9.44 19.29 14.68
CA GLU A 148 -10.22 18.06 14.69
C GLU A 148 -9.37 16.95 14.08
N SER A 149 -9.42 15.77 14.70
CA SER A 149 -8.80 14.53 14.21
C SER A 149 -9.89 13.51 13.92
N GLU A 150 -9.77 12.81 12.78
CA GLU A 150 -10.65 11.72 12.36
C GLU A 150 -9.83 10.45 12.36
N PHE A 151 -10.39 9.34 12.85
CA PHE A 151 -9.65 8.08 12.96
C PHE A 151 -10.49 6.87 12.59
N GLU A 152 -9.80 5.81 12.18
CA GLU A 152 -10.31 4.44 12.09
C GLU A 152 -9.44 3.53 12.94
N MET A 153 -10.06 2.78 13.85
CA MET A 153 -9.40 1.77 14.66
C MET A 153 -9.98 0.39 14.35
N LYS A 154 -9.12 -0.51 13.90
CA LYS A 154 -9.41 -1.93 13.73
C LYS A 154 -8.93 -2.67 14.98
N VAL A 155 -9.79 -3.52 15.53
CA VAL A 155 -9.53 -4.32 16.72
C VAL A 155 -9.39 -5.77 16.30
N TYR A 156 -8.23 -6.36 16.52
CA TYR A 156 -7.93 -7.73 16.14
C TYR A 156 -7.72 -8.62 17.37
N TYR A 157 -8.07 -9.90 17.22
CA TYR A 157 -7.71 -10.96 18.15
C TYR A 157 -6.50 -11.72 17.64
N ASP A 158 -5.47 -11.88 18.48
CA ASP A 158 -4.28 -12.67 18.14
C ASP A 158 -4.49 -14.15 18.47
N GLN A 159 -4.60 -15.00 17.44
CA GLN A 159 -4.77 -16.44 17.64
C GLN A 159 -3.51 -17.14 18.16
N THR A 160 -2.31 -16.58 17.94
CA THR A 160 -1.05 -17.19 18.41
C THR A 160 -0.96 -17.24 19.94
N ALA A 161 -1.74 -16.40 20.64
CA ALA A 161 -1.84 -16.42 22.09
C ALA A 161 -2.50 -17.68 22.67
N LEU A 162 -3.12 -18.53 21.82
CA LEU A 162 -3.63 -19.84 22.22
C LEU A 162 -2.53 -20.91 22.25
N THR A 163 -1.44 -20.71 21.50
CA THR A 163 -0.33 -21.67 21.35
C THR A 163 0.89 -21.33 22.21
N ASP A 164 0.89 -20.21 22.93
CA ASP A 164 1.86 -19.88 23.97
C ASP A 164 1.69 -20.84 25.17
N ASP A 165 2.04 -22.12 25.00
CA ASP A 165 2.19 -23.07 26.11
C ASP A 165 3.45 -22.70 26.90
N PRO A 166 3.34 -22.25 28.17
CA PRO A 166 4.48 -21.91 29.00
C PRO A 166 5.46 -23.09 29.24
N PHE A 167 5.07 -24.33 28.94
CA PHE A 167 5.93 -25.51 29.07
C PHE A 167 6.80 -25.83 27.85
N SER A 168 6.60 -25.13 26.73
CA SER A 168 7.31 -25.44 25.47
C SER A 168 8.68 -24.74 25.33
N LYS A 169 9.01 -23.80 26.23
CA LYS A 169 10.21 -22.94 26.10
C LYS A 169 11.47 -23.46 26.80
N ASP A 170 11.39 -24.57 27.53
CA ASP A 170 12.50 -25.08 28.35
C ASP A 170 13.30 -26.23 27.67
N SER A 171 12.98 -26.63 26.44
CA SER A 171 13.60 -27.81 25.80
C SER A 171 14.73 -27.52 24.81
N TYR A 172 15.11 -26.26 24.57
CA TYR A 172 16.18 -25.89 23.64
C TYR A 172 17.32 -25.11 24.31
N PHE A 173 17.92 -25.70 25.34
CA PHE A 173 19.30 -25.40 25.73
C PHE A 173 20.01 -26.70 26.10
N SER A 174 20.60 -27.35 25.10
CA SER A 174 21.68 -28.32 25.28
C SER A 174 22.71 -28.12 24.18
N GLU A 175 23.92 -27.77 24.60
CA GLU A 175 25.07 -27.41 23.79
C GLU A 175 25.73 -28.63 23.11
N GLU A 176 26.19 -28.39 21.86
CA GLU A 176 27.49 -28.75 21.27
C GLU A 176 27.94 -30.22 21.06
N SER A 177 28.22 -30.59 19.79
CA SER A 177 29.53 -31.08 19.29
C SER A 177 29.47 -32.16 18.17
N HIS A 178 30.06 -31.81 17.01
CA HIS A 178 30.75 -32.59 15.97
C HIS A 178 30.29 -34.00 15.50
N GLY A 179 30.07 -34.12 14.17
CA GLY A 179 30.41 -35.31 13.38
C GLY A 179 29.51 -35.65 12.17
N GLN A 180 29.95 -35.38 10.93
CA GLN A 180 29.47 -36.04 9.69
C GLN A 180 30.24 -37.37 9.48
N PRO A 181 29.91 -38.28 8.52
CA PRO A 181 28.74 -38.39 7.62
C PRO A 181 28.15 -39.83 7.48
N LYS A 182 26.96 -39.97 6.84
CA LYS A 182 26.66 -40.93 5.73
C LYS A 182 25.17 -40.87 5.28
N HIS A 183 24.99 -40.71 3.96
CA HIS A 183 23.73 -40.83 3.18
C HIS A 183 23.18 -42.28 3.21
N PRO A 184 21.88 -42.57 2.90
CA PRO A 184 21.31 -42.30 1.57
C PRO A 184 19.85 -41.77 1.52
N GLN A 185 19.66 -40.69 0.74
CA GLN A 185 18.72 -40.56 -0.39
C GLN A 185 17.22 -40.74 -0.14
N GLN A 186 16.51 -39.62 -0.07
CA GLN A 186 15.12 -39.45 -0.48
C GLN A 186 14.99 -38.05 -1.12
N ASP A 187 14.62 -38.02 -2.40
CA ASP A 187 14.37 -36.82 -3.20
C ASP A 187 13.14 -36.06 -2.66
N PRO A 188 13.22 -34.72 -2.55
CA PRO A 188 12.05 -33.85 -2.51
C PRO A 188 12.03 -33.00 -3.79
N GLU A 189 11.82 -33.63 -4.95
CA GLU A 189 11.68 -32.91 -6.23
C GLU A 189 10.26 -33.00 -6.82
N GLU A 190 9.31 -33.69 -6.17
CA GLU A 190 7.95 -33.85 -6.71
C GLU A 190 6.94 -32.78 -6.23
N GLU A 191 7.12 -32.12 -5.08
CA GLU A 191 6.16 -31.12 -4.60
C GLU A 191 6.27 -29.76 -5.34
N THR A 192 7.46 -29.36 -5.79
CA THR A 192 7.67 -28.04 -6.42
C THR A 192 7.15 -27.97 -7.85
N GLU A 193 7.22 -29.05 -8.63
CA GLU A 193 6.76 -29.07 -10.04
C GLU A 193 5.23 -29.00 -10.14
N GLU A 194 4.51 -29.59 -9.18
CA GLU A 194 3.05 -29.55 -9.10
C GLU A 194 2.55 -28.14 -8.78
N GLU A 195 3.21 -27.44 -7.85
CA GLU A 195 2.89 -26.06 -7.49
C GLU A 195 3.10 -25.10 -8.67
N GLU A 196 4.20 -25.25 -9.42
CA GLU A 196 4.48 -24.44 -10.61
C GLU A 196 3.38 -24.60 -11.68
N SER A 197 2.87 -25.82 -11.86
CA SER A 197 1.81 -26.13 -12.81
C SER A 197 0.46 -25.49 -12.44
N ILE A 198 0.16 -25.39 -11.15
CA ILE A 198 -1.06 -24.75 -10.63
C ILE A 198 -0.98 -23.23 -10.81
N LEU A 199 0.15 -22.61 -10.45
CA LEU A 199 0.36 -21.16 -10.57
C LEU A 199 0.28 -20.69 -12.03
N TRP A 200 0.86 -21.46 -12.96
CA TRP A 200 0.83 -21.13 -14.38
C TRP A 200 -0.60 -21.22 -14.97
N THR A 201 -1.39 -22.19 -14.52
CA THR A 201 -2.81 -22.32 -14.91
C THR A 201 -3.64 -21.13 -14.45
N ILE A 202 -3.42 -20.67 -13.21
CA ILE A 202 -4.08 -19.47 -12.66
C ILE A 202 -3.69 -18.22 -13.47
N LEU A 203 -2.40 -18.08 -13.80
CA LEU A 203 -1.88 -16.95 -14.58
C LEU A 203 -2.56 -16.85 -15.96
N ILE A 204 -2.70 -17.97 -16.67
CA ILE A 204 -3.39 -18.01 -17.97
C ILE A 204 -4.86 -17.64 -17.83
N GLY A 205 -5.52 -18.13 -16.77
CA GLY A 205 -6.91 -17.78 -16.48
C GLY A 205 -7.10 -16.28 -16.29
N ILE A 206 -6.24 -15.65 -15.49
CA ILE A 206 -6.26 -14.20 -15.26
C ILE A 206 -5.99 -13.44 -16.56
N LEU A 207 -4.98 -13.85 -17.33
CA LEU A 207 -4.63 -13.20 -18.61
C LEU A 207 -5.80 -13.25 -19.60
N LYS A 208 -6.53 -14.37 -19.64
CA LYS A 208 -7.71 -14.52 -20.50
C LYS A 208 -8.83 -13.56 -20.11
N ILE A 209 -9.11 -13.39 -18.82
CA ILE A 209 -10.12 -12.45 -18.33
C ILE A 209 -9.75 -11.01 -18.70
N ILE A 210 -8.48 -10.64 -18.52
CA ILE A 210 -8.00 -9.29 -18.88
C ILE A 210 -8.17 -9.02 -20.37
N LEU A 211 -7.85 -10.00 -21.22
CA LEU A 211 -7.95 -9.85 -22.68
C LEU A 211 -9.41 -9.77 -23.15
N GLU A 212 -10.32 -10.49 -22.49
CA GLU A 212 -11.78 -10.43 -22.72
C GLU A 212 -12.39 -9.08 -22.30
N ILE A 213 -11.83 -8.42 -21.28
CA ILE A 213 -12.29 -7.08 -20.87
C ILE A 213 -11.77 -6.00 -21.83
N LEU A 214 -10.59 -6.21 -22.42
CA LEU A 214 -9.91 -5.21 -23.26
C LEU A 214 -10.31 -5.26 -24.74
N PHE A 215 -10.95 -6.33 -25.22
CA PHE A 215 -11.28 -6.56 -26.63
C PHE A 215 -12.72 -7.03 -26.82
#